data_AF-A0A7Y3NXL1-F1
#
_entry.id   AF-A0A7Y3NXL1-F1
#
_cell.length_a   1.000
_cell.length_b   1.000
_cell.length_c   1.000
_cell.angle_alpha   90.00
_cell.angle_beta   90.00
_cell.angle_gamma   90.00
#
_symmetry.space_group_name_H-M   'P 1'
#
loop_
_entity.id
_entity.type
_entity.pdbx_description
1 polymer ?
#
loop_
_entity_poly.entity_id
_entity_poly.type
_entity_poly.pdbx_seq_one_letter_code
_entity_poly.pdbx_strand_id
1 'polypeptide(L)'
;HMKKDIPWLLQECQAVHPYVTFSLLESFGVDAHVKQALLDRVQPYKDQTEAIILVCRGSSDVAAYENARTIAADLCEALSGRSVTAASLYGAGTKLDQALSTLYEQGYRKITILPLLLFHGLLLKTIADMVANFQERDHDVTVDITEYLGVHPALLTQKREQIVPMMRRDFHEVCQ
;
A
#
# COMPACT_ATOMS: atom_id res chain seq x y z
N HIS A 1 9.32 8.51 8.63
CA HIS A 1 10.27 7.38 8.59
C HIS A 1 11.26 7.48 7.43
N MET A 2 10.93 7.04 6.20
CA MET A 2 11.94 6.96 5.11
C MET A 2 12.63 8.28 4.73
N LYS A 3 11.93 9.42 4.83
CA LYS A 3 12.45 10.73 4.39
C LYS A 3 13.22 11.51 5.48
N LYS A 4 13.10 11.12 6.75
CA LYS A 4 13.61 11.91 7.88
C LYS A 4 14.29 11.01 8.91
N ASP A 5 13.49 10.20 9.60
CA ASP A 5 13.95 9.44 10.77
C ASP A 5 15.05 8.42 10.42
N ILE A 6 14.89 7.66 9.33
CA ILE A 6 15.90 6.66 8.94
C ILE A 6 17.18 7.35 8.42
N PRO A 7 17.11 8.31 7.47
CA PRO A 7 18.31 9.07 7.06
C PRO A 7 19.06 9.71 8.23
N TRP A 8 18.34 10.29 9.19
CA TRP A 8 18.94 10.88 10.38
C TRP A 8 19.67 9.83 11.23
N LEU A 9 19.03 8.69 11.51
CA LEU A 9 19.69 7.59 12.23
C LEU A 9 20.92 7.05 11.51
N LEU A 10 20.87 6.94 10.17
CA LEU A 10 22.02 6.51 9.38
C LEU A 10 23.17 7.50 9.45
N GLN A 11 22.88 8.81 9.47
CA GLN A 11 23.89 9.85 9.64
C GLN A 11 24.59 9.76 11.01
N GLU A 12 23.82 9.55 12.08
CA GLU A 12 24.37 9.33 13.43
C GLU A 12 25.27 8.07 13.45
N CYS A 13 24.81 6.96 12.85
CA CYS A 13 25.62 5.74 12.75
C CYS A 13 26.91 5.94 11.95
N GLN A 14 26.87 6.69 10.85
CA GLN A 14 28.04 6.97 10.01
C GLN A 14 29.12 7.75 10.78
N ALA A 15 28.72 8.66 11.67
CA ALA A 15 29.65 9.43 12.50
C ALA A 15 30.40 8.55 13.50
N VAL A 16 29.75 7.50 14.02
CA VAL A 16 30.34 6.55 14.99
C VAL A 16 31.12 5.43 14.29
N HIS A 17 30.74 5.08 13.06
CA HIS A 17 31.32 3.98 12.29
C HIS A 17 31.83 4.46 10.92
N PRO A 18 32.92 5.24 10.85
CA PRO A 18 33.38 5.88 9.61
C PRO A 18 33.85 4.89 8.53
N TYR A 19 34.17 3.65 8.90
CA TYR A 19 34.61 2.61 7.98
C TYR A 19 33.48 1.69 7.48
N VAL A 20 32.24 1.90 7.95
CA VAL A 20 31.07 1.15 7.51
C VAL A 20 30.30 1.99 6.50
N THR A 21 30.05 1.44 5.32
CA THR A 21 29.20 2.06 4.30
C THR A 21 27.74 1.72 4.57
N PHE A 22 26.90 2.74 4.71
CA PHE A 22 25.45 2.58 4.82
C PHE A 22 24.78 3.03 3.52
N SER A 23 23.90 2.20 2.98
CA SER A 23 23.11 2.52 1.79
C SER A 23 21.62 2.34 2.10
N LEU A 24 20.82 3.35 1.74
CA LEU A 24 19.38 3.34 1.94
C LEU A 24 18.66 3.18 0.61
N LEU A 25 17.83 2.13 0.52
CA LEU A 25 16.98 1.90 -0.64
C LEU A 25 15.64 2.64 -0.52
N GLU A 26 15.09 3.00 -1.66
CA GLU A 26 13.76 3.59 -1.72
C GLU A 26 12.66 2.62 -1.24
N SER A 27 11.53 3.19 -0.84
CA SER A 27 10.33 2.41 -0.54
C SER A 27 9.79 1.71 -1.80
N PHE A 28 8.81 0.81 -1.63
CA PHE A 28 8.16 0.13 -2.75
C PHE A 28 7.51 1.08 -3.76
N GLY A 29 6.96 2.22 -3.31
CA GLY A 29 6.46 3.28 -4.19
C GLY A 29 5.33 2.82 -5.13
N VAL A 30 5.16 3.59 -6.21
CA VAL A 30 4.30 3.23 -7.35
C VAL A 30 5.15 2.36 -8.28
N ASP A 31 4.87 1.06 -8.32
CA ASP A 31 5.69 0.09 -9.04
C ASP A 31 4.81 -1.03 -9.64
N ALA A 32 5.22 -1.55 -10.80
CA ALA A 32 4.52 -2.61 -11.49
C ALA A 32 4.37 -3.90 -10.65
N HIS A 33 5.34 -4.21 -9.78
CA HIS A 33 5.27 -5.36 -8.89
C HIS A 33 4.26 -5.18 -7.76
N VAL A 34 4.13 -3.95 -7.24
CA VAL A 34 3.09 -3.59 -6.26
C VAL A 34 1.72 -3.72 -6.91
N LYS A 35 1.56 -3.17 -8.12
CA LYS A 35 0.34 -3.29 -8.91
C LYS A 35 -0.01 -4.76 -9.16
N GLN A 36 0.94 -5.58 -9.59
CA GLN A 36 0.72 -7.01 -9.83
C GLN A 36 0.25 -7.73 -8.56
N ALA A 37 0.93 -7.50 -7.44
CA ALA A 37 0.55 -8.11 -6.17
C ALA A 37 -0.89 -7.74 -5.76
N LEU A 38 -1.28 -6.48 -5.96
CA LEU A 38 -2.65 -6.01 -5.67
C LEU A 38 -3.69 -6.62 -6.61
N LEU A 39 -3.37 -6.77 -7.90
CA LEU A 39 -4.23 -7.46 -8.86
C LEU A 39 -4.43 -8.92 -8.46
N ASP A 40 -3.38 -9.60 -8.01
CA ASP A 40 -3.47 -10.98 -7.55
C ASP A 40 -4.37 -11.11 -6.30
N ARG A 41 -4.30 -10.13 -5.37
CA ARG A 41 -5.17 -10.11 -4.17
C ARG A 41 -6.64 -9.85 -4.49
N VAL A 42 -6.95 -9.04 -5.51
CA VAL A 42 -8.33 -8.71 -5.86
C VAL A 42 -8.97 -9.72 -6.81
N GLN A 43 -8.16 -10.52 -7.52
CA GLN A 43 -8.64 -11.47 -8.54
C GLN A 43 -9.76 -12.40 -8.05
N PRO A 44 -9.74 -12.97 -6.82
CA PRO A 44 -10.83 -13.81 -6.32
C PRO A 44 -12.18 -13.09 -6.18
N TYR A 45 -12.18 -11.75 -6.10
CA TYR A 45 -13.35 -10.91 -5.87
C TYR A 45 -13.85 -10.22 -7.14
N LYS A 46 -13.15 -10.38 -8.28
CA LYS A 46 -13.37 -9.58 -9.51
C LYS A 46 -14.80 -9.61 -10.05
N ASP A 47 -15.52 -10.72 -9.87
CA ASP A 47 -16.86 -10.93 -10.43
C ASP A 47 -17.96 -10.51 -9.44
N GLN A 48 -17.58 -10.26 -8.19
CA GLN A 48 -18.48 -9.94 -7.09
C GLN A 48 -18.38 -8.46 -6.70
N THR A 49 -17.28 -7.80 -7.04
CA THR A 49 -17.02 -6.40 -6.65
C THR A 49 -17.44 -5.39 -7.73
N GLU A 50 -18.18 -4.36 -7.30
CA GLU A 50 -18.57 -3.22 -8.15
C GLU A 50 -17.59 -2.06 -8.00
N ALA A 51 -17.08 -1.84 -6.78
CA ALA A 51 -16.07 -0.84 -6.47
C ALA A 51 -15.02 -1.37 -5.50
N ILE A 52 -13.81 -0.81 -5.54
CA ILE A 52 -12.68 -1.21 -4.70
C ILE A 52 -12.18 0.01 -3.92
N ILE A 53 -11.90 -0.17 -2.64
CA ILE A 53 -11.19 0.81 -1.82
C ILE A 53 -9.79 0.29 -1.53
N LEU A 54 -8.76 0.95 -2.08
CA LEU A 54 -7.36 0.69 -1.75
C LEU A 54 -7.01 1.40 -0.44
N VAL A 55 -6.87 0.64 0.65
CA VAL A 55 -6.68 1.21 1.99
C VAL A 55 -5.21 1.15 2.39
N CYS A 56 -4.59 2.32 2.54
CA CYS A 56 -3.26 2.41 3.15
C CYS A 56 -3.36 2.75 4.64
N ARG A 57 -2.27 2.50 5.40
CA ARG A 57 -2.20 2.93 6.80
C ARG A 57 -2.41 4.44 6.93
N GLY A 58 -1.89 5.21 5.98
CA GLY A 58 -1.84 6.65 6.03
C GLY A 58 -0.64 7.21 6.79
N SER A 59 -0.31 8.46 6.48
CA SER A 59 0.84 9.21 6.95
C SER A 59 0.48 10.69 6.99
N SER A 60 1.18 11.52 7.76
CA SER A 60 1.09 12.98 7.63
C SER A 60 1.73 13.49 6.33
N ASP A 61 2.53 12.66 5.65
CA ASP A 61 3.14 12.96 4.36
C ASP A 61 2.10 12.82 3.23
N VAL A 62 1.69 13.96 2.66
CA VAL A 62 0.73 14.03 1.53
C VAL A 62 1.23 13.25 0.32
N ALA A 63 2.55 13.25 0.05
CA ALA A 63 3.09 12.51 -1.09
C ALA A 63 2.90 10.99 -0.95
N ALA A 64 2.86 10.47 0.27
CA ALA A 64 2.58 9.05 0.50
C ALA A 64 1.13 8.69 0.15
N TYR A 65 0.18 9.61 0.39
CA TYR A 65 -1.21 9.41 0.00
C TYR A 65 -1.39 9.56 -1.52
N GLU A 66 -0.69 10.51 -2.16
CA GLU A 66 -0.72 10.64 -3.62
C GLU A 66 -0.18 9.39 -4.33
N ASN A 67 0.86 8.73 -3.81
CA ASN A 67 1.29 7.43 -4.35
C ASN A 67 0.17 6.38 -4.30
N ALA A 68 -0.60 6.34 -3.20
CA ALA A 68 -1.74 5.41 -3.11
C ALA A 68 -2.84 5.76 -4.13
N ARG A 69 -3.07 7.05 -4.41
CA ARG A 69 -3.99 7.48 -5.46
C ARG A 69 -3.51 7.09 -6.85
N THR A 70 -2.22 7.22 -7.14
CA THR A 70 -1.65 6.77 -8.42
C THR A 70 -1.82 5.26 -8.59
N ILE A 71 -1.53 4.47 -7.55
CA ILE A 71 -1.75 3.02 -7.57
C ILE A 71 -3.23 2.68 -7.79
N ALA A 72 -4.15 3.40 -7.13
CA ALA A 72 -5.58 3.21 -7.35
C ALA A 72 -6.01 3.50 -8.80
N ALA A 73 -5.48 4.56 -9.41
CA ALA A 73 -5.72 4.86 -10.82
C ALA A 73 -5.18 3.76 -11.75
N ASP A 74 -3.96 3.28 -11.50
CA ASP A 74 -3.36 2.19 -12.28
C ASP A 74 -4.18 0.89 -12.19
N LEU A 75 -4.76 0.62 -11.02
CA LEU A 75 -5.65 -0.52 -10.80
C LEU A 75 -7.00 -0.34 -11.52
N CYS A 76 -7.56 0.87 -11.50
CA CYS A 76 -8.77 1.19 -12.27
C CYS A 76 -8.59 0.85 -13.75
N GLU A 77 -7.49 1.30 -14.35
CA GLU A 77 -7.16 0.99 -15.75
C GLU A 77 -7.01 -0.53 -16.00
N ALA A 78 -6.27 -1.22 -15.12
CA ALA A 78 -6.05 -2.66 -15.24
C ALA A 78 -7.32 -3.50 -15.03
N LEU A 79 -8.31 -2.97 -14.31
CA LEU A 79 -9.59 -3.61 -14.02
C LEU A 79 -10.71 -3.09 -14.94
N SER A 80 -10.36 -2.71 -16.17
CA SER A 80 -11.30 -2.30 -17.23
C SER A 80 -12.19 -1.12 -16.83
N GLY A 81 -11.63 -0.14 -16.09
CA GLY A 81 -12.34 1.07 -15.68
C GLY A 81 -13.22 0.91 -14.45
N ARG A 82 -13.10 -0.20 -13.71
CA ARG A 82 -13.83 -0.39 -12.45
C ARG A 82 -13.46 0.71 -11.44
N SER A 83 -14.44 1.16 -10.65
CA SER A 83 -14.21 2.19 -9.63
C SER A 83 -13.19 1.70 -8.59
N VAL A 84 -12.03 2.35 -8.52
CA VAL A 84 -11.00 2.11 -7.50
C VAL A 84 -10.65 3.44 -6.85
N THR A 85 -10.85 3.55 -5.53
CA THR A 85 -10.58 4.76 -4.76
C THR A 85 -9.54 4.48 -3.67
N ALA A 86 -8.58 5.40 -3.49
CA ALA A 86 -7.64 5.31 -2.38
C ALA A 86 -8.27 5.86 -1.08
N ALA A 87 -7.96 5.23 0.04
CA ALA A 87 -8.32 5.71 1.38
C ALA A 87 -7.18 5.48 2.38
N SER A 88 -7.22 6.19 3.49
CA SER A 88 -6.27 6.07 4.60
C SER A 88 -6.98 5.76 5.92
N LEU A 89 -6.33 4.94 6.76
CA LEU A 89 -6.77 4.74 8.14
C LEU A 89 -6.45 5.97 9.01
N TYR A 90 -5.27 6.56 8.83
CA TYR A 90 -4.76 7.66 9.64
C TYR A 90 -4.12 8.77 8.79
N GLY A 91 -3.80 9.92 9.41
CA GLY A 91 -3.03 10.98 8.74
C GLY A 91 -3.78 11.71 7.62
N ALA A 92 -3.10 12.02 6.52
CA ALA A 92 -3.64 12.74 5.36
C ALA A 92 -4.50 11.84 4.45
N GLY A 93 -5.30 12.48 3.59
CA GLY A 93 -6.14 11.81 2.60
C GLY A 93 -7.55 11.47 3.09
N THR A 94 -8.34 10.89 2.18
CA THR A 94 -9.72 10.47 2.44
C THR A 94 -9.74 9.30 3.41
N LYS A 95 -10.61 9.36 4.41
CA LYS A 95 -10.74 8.30 5.42
C LYS A 95 -11.53 7.11 4.91
N LEU A 96 -11.27 5.92 5.46
CA LEU A 96 -11.96 4.69 5.05
C LEU A 96 -13.48 4.79 5.24
N ASP A 97 -13.94 5.34 6.37
CA ASP A 97 -15.37 5.57 6.65
C ASP A 97 -16.00 6.57 5.66
N GLN A 98 -15.26 7.61 5.29
CA GLN A 98 -15.69 8.58 4.27
C GLN A 98 -15.78 7.92 2.90
N ALA A 99 -14.76 7.16 2.49
CA ALA A 99 -14.74 6.46 1.21
C ALA A 99 -15.87 5.43 1.08
N LEU A 100 -16.13 4.65 2.14
CA LEU A 100 -17.26 3.72 2.21
C LEU A 100 -18.60 4.46 2.04
N SER A 101 -18.82 5.53 2.80
CA SER A 101 -20.06 6.31 2.74
C SER A 101 -20.25 6.96 1.36
N THR A 102 -19.18 7.51 0.76
CA THR A 102 -19.23 8.09 -0.59
C THR A 102 -19.59 7.06 -1.66
N LEU A 103 -18.98 5.86 -1.65
CA LEU A 103 -19.33 4.82 -2.62
C LEU A 103 -20.77 4.33 -2.43
N TYR A 104 -21.21 4.20 -1.18
CA TYR A 104 -22.58 3.81 -0.89
C TYR A 104 -23.61 4.84 -1.39
N GLU A 105 -23.35 6.13 -1.17
CA GLU A 105 -24.17 7.24 -1.69
C GLU A 105 -24.20 7.29 -3.23
N GLN A 106 -23.12 6.85 -3.88
CA GLN A 106 -23.04 6.70 -5.34
C GLN A 106 -23.81 5.48 -5.88
N GLY A 107 -24.39 4.66 -5.01
CA GLY A 107 -25.20 3.50 -5.38
C GLY A 107 -24.44 2.18 -5.45
N TYR A 108 -23.16 2.14 -5.08
CA TYR A 108 -22.43 0.88 -4.99
C TYR A 108 -22.95 0.04 -3.81
N ARG A 109 -23.12 -1.26 -4.03
CA ARG A 109 -23.62 -2.21 -3.03
C ARG A 109 -22.70 -3.39 -2.82
N LYS A 110 -21.73 -3.64 -3.71
CA LYS A 110 -20.68 -4.65 -3.50
C LYS A 110 -19.31 -3.99 -3.56
N ILE A 111 -18.74 -3.74 -2.39
CA ILE A 111 -17.48 -3.00 -2.24
C ILE A 111 -16.39 -3.96 -1.74
N THR A 112 -15.20 -3.93 -2.33
CA THR A 112 -14.05 -4.69 -1.84
C THR A 112 -13.01 -3.77 -1.24
N ILE A 113 -12.61 -4.04 0.00
CA ILE A 113 -11.48 -3.41 0.65
C ILE A 113 -10.20 -4.16 0.28
N LEU A 114 -9.25 -3.45 -0.29
CA LEU A 114 -7.93 -3.94 -0.68
C LEU A 114 -6.85 -3.30 0.19
N PRO A 115 -6.33 -4.00 1.23
CA PRO A 115 -5.36 -3.41 2.15
C PRO A 115 -3.94 -3.32 1.55
N LEU A 116 -3.46 -2.08 1.35
CA LEU A 116 -2.07 -1.76 0.99
C LEU A 116 -1.16 -1.77 2.23
N LEU A 117 -1.05 -2.95 2.87
CA LEU A 117 -0.28 -3.15 4.10
C LEU A 117 0.68 -4.33 3.94
N LEU A 118 1.93 -4.20 4.41
CA LEU A 118 2.92 -5.28 4.34
C LEU A 118 2.82 -6.28 5.49
N PHE A 119 2.26 -5.87 6.63
CA PHE A 119 2.24 -6.66 7.85
C PHE A 119 0.82 -6.85 8.35
N HIS A 120 0.58 -8.02 8.95
CA HIS A 120 -0.64 -8.30 9.68
C HIS A 120 -0.70 -7.51 11.00
N GLY A 121 -1.83 -7.57 11.69
CA GLY A 121 -1.99 -7.11 13.07
C GLY A 121 -3.14 -6.14 13.26
N LEU A 122 -2.99 -5.21 14.19
CA LEU A 122 -4.06 -4.33 14.66
C LEU A 122 -4.76 -3.57 13.53
N LEU A 123 -4.03 -3.14 12.49
CA LEU A 123 -4.61 -2.38 11.39
C LEU A 123 -5.67 -3.17 10.60
N LEU A 124 -5.45 -4.46 10.38
CA LEU A 124 -6.43 -5.30 9.68
C LEU A 124 -7.65 -5.55 10.56
N LYS A 125 -7.44 -5.72 11.87
CA LYS A 125 -8.54 -5.78 12.83
C LYS A 125 -9.35 -4.48 12.80
N THR A 126 -8.69 -3.32 12.80
CA THR A 126 -9.35 -2.02 12.68
C THR A 126 -10.16 -1.89 11.39
N ILE A 127 -9.62 -2.33 10.25
CA ILE A 127 -10.38 -2.36 8.98
C ILE A 127 -11.62 -3.25 9.14
N ALA A 128 -11.47 -4.46 9.67
CA ALA A 128 -12.57 -5.40 9.87
C ALA A 128 -13.66 -4.83 10.80
N ASP A 129 -13.27 -4.22 11.91
CA ASP A 129 -14.19 -3.59 12.86
C ASP A 129 -14.94 -2.42 12.19
N MET A 130 -14.26 -1.58 11.40
CA MET A 130 -14.88 -0.48 10.65
C MET A 130 -15.87 -0.99 9.59
N VAL A 131 -15.51 -2.05 8.88
CA VAL A 131 -16.37 -2.68 7.87
C VAL A 131 -17.59 -3.34 8.49
N ALA A 132 -17.43 -4.03 9.62
CA ALA A 132 -18.53 -4.63 10.37
C ALA A 132 -19.52 -3.56 10.83
N ASN A 133 -19.04 -2.49 11.47
CA ASN A 133 -19.88 -1.37 11.91
C ASN A 133 -20.62 -0.69 10.75
N PHE A 134 -19.98 -0.59 9.58
CA PHE A 134 -20.62 -0.02 8.39
C PHE A 134 -21.77 -0.89 7.88
N GLN A 135 -21.56 -2.21 7.76
CA GLN A 135 -22.58 -3.15 7.31
C GLN A 135 -23.72 -3.38 8.32
N GLU A 136 -23.45 -3.18 9.62
CA GLU A 136 -24.48 -3.15 10.65
C GLU A 136 -25.40 -1.92 10.54
N ARG A 137 -24.86 -0.79 10.06
CA ARG A 137 -25.62 0.43 9.84
C ARG A 137 -26.41 0.40 8.53
N ASP A 138 -25.79 -0.12 7.47
CA ASP A 138 -26.28 -0.11 6.09
C ASP A 138 -26.41 -1.57 5.59
N HIS A 139 -27.58 -2.19 5.75
CA HIS A 139 -27.75 -3.64 5.53
C HIS A 139 -27.85 -4.10 4.06
N ASP A 140 -28.01 -3.18 3.11
CA ASP A 140 -28.12 -3.48 1.68
C ASP A 140 -26.75 -3.49 0.97
N VAL A 141 -25.65 -3.21 1.68
CA VAL A 141 -24.28 -3.29 1.17
C VAL A 141 -23.56 -4.56 1.64
N THR A 142 -22.79 -5.16 0.75
CA THR A 142 -21.82 -6.21 1.06
C THR A 142 -20.42 -5.64 0.89
N VAL A 143 -19.60 -5.78 1.93
CA VAL A 143 -18.22 -5.30 1.94
C VAL A 143 -17.28 -6.45 2.24
N ASP A 144 -16.54 -6.87 1.22
CA ASP A 144 -15.51 -7.89 1.32
C ASP A 144 -14.15 -7.27 1.66
N ILE A 145 -13.30 -8.02 2.37
CA ILE A 145 -11.91 -7.62 2.64
C ILE A 145 -11.00 -8.68 2.01
N THR A 146 -10.14 -8.25 1.10
CA THR A 146 -9.14 -9.14 0.50
C THR A 146 -8.05 -9.51 1.50
N GLU A 147 -7.23 -10.49 1.13
CA GLU A 147 -5.90 -10.59 1.72
C GLU A 147 -5.12 -9.27 1.54
N TYR A 148 -4.34 -8.91 2.56
CA TYR A 148 -3.48 -7.73 2.53
C TYR A 148 -2.28 -7.96 1.61
N LEU A 149 -1.67 -6.88 1.13
CA LEU A 149 -0.51 -6.93 0.22
C LEU A 149 0.56 -7.94 0.69
N GLY A 150 0.97 -7.84 1.95
CA GLY A 150 1.80 -8.83 2.63
C GLY A 150 3.17 -9.07 1.98
N VAL A 151 3.73 -10.26 2.20
CA VAL A 151 4.93 -10.72 1.50
C VAL A 151 4.49 -11.43 0.23
N HIS A 152 4.42 -10.69 -0.88
CA HIS A 152 4.07 -11.22 -2.19
C HIS A 152 5.33 -11.49 -3.03
N PRO A 153 5.42 -12.58 -3.82
CA PRO A 153 6.58 -12.87 -4.66
C PRO A 153 7.02 -11.72 -5.56
N ALA A 154 6.06 -10.97 -6.13
CA ALA A 154 6.38 -9.79 -6.94
C ALA A 154 7.17 -8.72 -6.17
N LEU A 155 6.85 -8.49 -4.89
CA LEU A 155 7.56 -7.51 -4.05
C LEU A 155 8.97 -7.98 -3.69
N LEU A 156 9.16 -9.28 -3.52
CA LEU A 156 10.49 -9.86 -3.33
C LEU A 156 11.35 -9.67 -4.59
N THR A 157 10.76 -9.87 -5.77
CA THR A 157 11.42 -9.58 -7.06
C THR A 157 11.82 -8.12 -7.14
N GLN A 158 10.91 -7.19 -6.86
CA GLN A 158 11.20 -5.76 -6.85
C GLN A 158 12.37 -5.41 -5.93
N LYS A 159 12.36 -5.94 -4.69
CA LYS A 159 13.45 -5.67 -3.75
C LYS A 159 14.77 -6.28 -4.19
N ARG A 160 14.76 -7.47 -4.79
CA ARG A 160 15.96 -8.09 -5.36
C ARG A 160 16.55 -7.22 -6.49
N GLU A 161 15.69 -6.66 -7.35
CA GLU A 161 16.11 -5.78 -8.44
C GLU A 161 16.72 -4.46 -7.95
N GLN A 162 16.31 -3.99 -6.77
CA GLN A 162 16.93 -2.83 -6.12
C GLN A 162 18.25 -3.19 -5.40
N ILE A 163 18.28 -4.33 -4.68
CA ILE A 163 19.41 -4.73 -3.83
C ILE A 163 20.61 -5.20 -4.66
N VAL A 164 20.39 -6.07 -5.66
CA VAL A 164 21.49 -6.73 -6.39
C VAL A 164 22.43 -5.74 -7.11
N PRO A 165 21.93 -4.72 -7.83
CA PRO A 165 22.80 -3.73 -8.46
C PRO A 165 23.55 -2.85 -7.45
N MET A 166 23.00 -2.64 -6.26
CA MET A 166 23.65 -1.89 -5.19
C MET A 166 24.84 -2.67 -4.63
N MET A 167 24.61 -3.93 -4.26
CA MET A 167 25.67 -4.82 -3.77
C MET A 167 26.82 -4.95 -4.79
N ARG A 168 26.52 -4.98 -6.09
CA ARG A 168 27.55 -5.08 -7.14
C ARG A 168 28.41 -3.82 -7.31
N ARG A 169 27.87 -2.63 -6.99
CA ARG A 169 28.62 -1.37 -7.04
C ARG A 169 29.66 -1.28 -5.94
N ASP A 170 29.30 -1.72 -4.73
CA ASP A 170 30.23 -1.73 -3.58
C ASP A 170 31.45 -2.63 -3.82
N PHE A 171 31.33 -3.71 -4.60
CA PHE A 171 32.48 -4.56 -4.96
C PHE A 171 33.43 -3.95 -6.00
N HIS A 172 32.98 -3.01 -6.84
CA HIS A 172 33.84 -2.39 -7.85
C HIS A 172 34.62 -1.18 -7.30
N GLU A 173 34.07 -0.44 -6.34
CA GLU A 173 34.77 0.69 -5.70
C GLU A 173 35.83 0.24 -4.68
N VAL A 174 35.74 -0.98 -4.15
CA VAL A 174 36.74 -1.55 -3.20
C VAL A 174 37.95 -2.20 -3.91
N CYS A 175 37.85 -2.46 -5.21
CA CYS A 175 38.90 -3.13 -6.00
C CYS A 175 39.71 -2.18 -6.91
N GLN A 176 39.60 -0.86 -6.73
CA GLN A 176 40.47 0.16 -7.33
C GLN A 176 41.30 0.86 -6.26
#